data_AF-A0A958VNA0-F1
#
_entry.id   AF-A0A958VNA0-F1
#
_cell.length_a   1.000
_cell.length_b   1.000
_cell.length_c   1.000
_cell.angle_alpha   90.00
_cell.angle_beta   90.00
_cell.angle_gamma   90.00
#
_symmetry.space_group_name_H-M   'P 1'
#
loop_
_entity.id
_entity.type
_entity.pdbx_description
1 polymer ?
#
loop_
_entity_poly.entity_id
_entity_poly.type
_entity_poly.pdbx_seq_one_letter_code
_entity_poly.pdbx_strand_id
1 'polypeptide(L)'
;MDEKLISKKKPAYPIHSMLSDYLTMYGRNIKIPIFYEDLLRYQGAVEIYDEEGNDTLWLSVYFAEHERDEIELSLKRIYTILHVDGSDSALPYLNIDSIDYCTFGNSKPFRIKVRNILNDNYQLLYIKKADASRIYGLELEHMLSPNYIHFLVYKDTLIEEHISGIPGDVFLEKHLDACSIQDKKALAKEFVKFNERCFVRLLGDMRSYNYVM
;
A
#
# COMPACT_ATOMS: atom_id res chain seq x y z
N MET A 1 -14.50 10.70 -25.67
CA MET A 1 -13.53 9.64 -26.00
C MET A 1 -12.94 9.23 -24.67
N ASP A 2 -13.29 8.04 -24.17
CA ASP A 2 -12.71 7.52 -22.93
C ASP A 2 -11.21 7.29 -23.17
N GLU A 3 -10.37 8.20 -22.67
CA GLU A 3 -8.95 7.92 -22.57
C GLU A 3 -8.79 6.67 -21.71
N LYS A 4 -8.22 5.61 -22.30
CA LYS A 4 -7.84 4.42 -21.53
C LYS A 4 -6.77 4.84 -20.53
N LEU A 5 -7.18 5.02 -19.27
CA LEU A 5 -6.30 5.27 -18.12
C LEU A 5 -5.12 4.26 -18.04
N ILE A 6 -5.32 3.02 -18.52
CA ILE A 6 -4.25 2.03 -18.68
C ILE A 6 -4.40 1.29 -20.02
N SER A 7 -3.39 1.40 -20.88
CA SER A 7 -3.35 0.73 -22.19
C SER A 7 -2.83 -0.70 -22.12
N LYS A 8 -1.95 -1.01 -21.16
CA LYS A 8 -1.36 -2.34 -20.95
C LYS A 8 -1.40 -2.73 -19.48
N LYS A 9 -2.00 -3.88 -19.18
CA LYS A 9 -2.01 -4.46 -17.84
C LYS A 9 -0.99 -5.58 -17.74
N LYS A 10 -0.26 -5.59 -16.63
CA LYS A 10 0.71 -6.63 -16.31
C LYS A 10 -0.06 -7.91 -15.93
N PRO A 11 0.33 -9.10 -16.44
CA PRO A 11 -0.26 -10.35 -16.00
C PRO A 11 0.01 -10.57 -14.50
N ALA A 12 -0.95 -11.18 -13.80
CA ALA A 12 -0.78 -11.60 -12.42
C ALA A 12 0.01 -12.92 -12.37
N TYR A 13 1.07 -12.95 -11.55
CA TYR A 13 1.92 -14.10 -11.36
C TYR A 13 1.57 -14.79 -10.03
N PRO A 14 1.23 -16.08 -10.04
CA PRO A 14 0.88 -16.79 -8.82
C PRO A 14 2.10 -17.00 -7.93
N ILE A 15 1.86 -17.08 -6.62
CA ILE A 15 2.88 -17.49 -5.65
C ILE A 15 3.08 -19.00 -5.77
N HIS A 16 4.27 -19.43 -6.18
CA HIS A 16 4.63 -20.84 -6.23
C HIS A 16 5.11 -21.33 -4.86
N SER A 17 5.19 -22.66 -4.68
CA SER A 17 5.60 -23.30 -3.42
C SER A 17 6.92 -22.76 -2.88
N MET A 18 7.97 -22.68 -3.72
CA MET A 18 9.28 -22.20 -3.24
C MET A 18 9.24 -20.75 -2.70
N LEU A 19 8.43 -19.86 -3.28
CA LEU A 19 8.28 -18.49 -2.77
C LEU A 19 7.45 -18.51 -1.48
N SER A 20 6.39 -19.31 -1.42
CA SER A 20 5.63 -19.50 -0.19
C SER A 20 6.50 -20.01 0.96
N ASP A 21 7.36 -21.02 0.70
CA ASP A 21 8.26 -21.60 1.70
C ASP A 21 9.30 -20.58 2.18
N TYR A 22 9.85 -19.78 1.26
CA TYR A 22 10.69 -18.64 1.58
C TYR A 22 9.96 -17.64 2.50
N LEU A 23 8.75 -17.20 2.11
CA LEU A 23 7.98 -16.25 2.91
C LEU A 23 7.65 -16.81 4.30
N THR A 24 7.40 -18.10 4.43
CA THR A 24 7.21 -18.77 5.73
C THR A 24 8.49 -18.75 6.55
N MET A 25 9.63 -19.10 5.96
CA MET A 25 10.94 -19.11 6.62
C MET A 25 11.31 -17.73 7.21
N TYR A 26 10.98 -16.66 6.49
CA TYR A 26 11.26 -15.27 6.91
C TYR A 26 10.10 -14.60 7.67
N GLY A 27 9.09 -15.36 8.12
CA GLY A 27 7.99 -14.83 8.93
C GLY A 27 7.06 -13.87 8.20
N ARG A 28 7.04 -13.89 6.86
CA ARG A 28 6.15 -13.07 6.01
C ARG A 28 4.83 -13.77 5.70
N ASN A 29 4.80 -15.10 5.75
CA ASN A 29 3.60 -15.90 5.51
C ASN A 29 2.85 -16.16 6.83
N ILE A 30 1.93 -15.27 7.18
CA ILE A 30 1.19 -15.31 8.45
C ILE A 30 -0.30 -15.44 8.15
N LYS A 31 -1.01 -16.32 8.86
CA LYS A 31 -2.46 -16.42 8.73
C LYS A 31 -3.13 -15.11 9.14
N ILE A 32 -3.91 -14.54 8.23
CA ILE A 32 -4.62 -13.27 8.42
C ILE A 32 -6.13 -13.51 8.70
N PRO A 33 -6.79 -12.56 9.39
CA PRO A 33 -8.20 -12.69 9.76
C PRO A 33 -9.18 -12.36 8.61
N ILE A 34 -8.73 -11.67 7.56
CA ILE A 34 -9.57 -11.25 6.43
C ILE A 34 -8.78 -11.33 5.12
N PHE A 35 -9.44 -11.79 4.05
CA PHE A 35 -8.85 -11.89 2.72
C PHE A 35 -9.28 -10.72 1.81
N TYR A 36 -8.54 -10.53 0.72
CA TYR A 36 -8.92 -9.56 -0.32
C TYR A 36 -10.33 -9.83 -0.87
N GLU A 37 -10.68 -11.09 -1.07
CA GLU A 37 -11.99 -11.52 -1.56
C GLU A 37 -13.14 -11.19 -0.60
N ASP A 38 -12.87 -11.11 0.70
CA ASP A 38 -13.88 -10.70 1.68
C ASP A 38 -14.25 -9.23 1.51
N LEU A 39 -13.25 -8.37 1.26
CA LEU A 39 -13.46 -6.94 1.06
C LEU A 39 -14.19 -6.61 -0.25
N LEU A 40 -14.12 -7.49 -1.25
CA LEU A 40 -14.89 -7.35 -2.50
C LEU A 40 -16.41 -7.49 -2.28
N ARG A 41 -16.86 -7.96 -1.12
CA ARG A 41 -18.28 -8.13 -0.78
C ARG A 41 -18.96 -6.84 -0.29
N TYR A 42 -18.32 -5.67 -0.48
CA TYR A 42 -18.94 -4.39 -0.15
C TYR A 42 -20.30 -4.21 -0.86
N GLN A 43 -21.24 -3.53 -0.19
CA GLN A 43 -22.62 -3.36 -0.68
C GLN A 43 -22.85 -2.00 -1.36
N GLY A 44 -22.09 -0.98 -0.97
CA GLY A 44 -22.22 0.37 -1.49
C GLY A 44 -20.85 1.01 -1.66
N ALA A 45 -20.79 2.02 -2.53
CA ALA A 45 -19.58 2.77 -2.79
C ALA A 45 -19.92 4.21 -3.19
N VAL A 46 -19.03 5.15 -2.87
CA VAL A 46 -19.13 6.57 -3.24
C VAL A 46 -17.79 7.03 -3.82
N GLU A 47 -17.81 7.79 -4.91
CA GLU A 47 -16.59 8.33 -5.52
C GLU A 47 -15.89 9.32 -4.60
N ILE A 48 -14.56 9.24 -4.53
CA ILE A 48 -13.72 10.18 -3.80
C ILE A 48 -13.15 11.18 -4.80
N TYR A 49 -13.41 12.46 -4.55
CA TYR A 49 -12.87 13.58 -5.32
C TYR A 49 -11.74 14.27 -4.53
N ASP A 50 -10.77 14.83 -5.25
CA ASP A 50 -9.74 15.67 -4.64
C ASP A 50 -10.27 17.08 -4.30
N GLU A 51 -9.42 17.93 -3.72
CA GLU A 51 -9.78 19.30 -3.34
C GLU A 51 -10.16 20.20 -4.53
N GLU A 52 -9.72 19.84 -5.74
CA GLU A 52 -10.01 20.55 -6.99
C GLU A 52 -11.28 20.00 -7.68
N GLY A 53 -11.90 18.96 -7.11
CA GLY A 53 -13.11 18.32 -7.62
C GLY A 53 -12.84 17.27 -8.71
N ASN A 54 -11.60 16.86 -8.92
CA ASN A 54 -11.25 15.81 -9.87
C ASN A 54 -11.48 14.42 -9.26
N ASP A 55 -11.93 13.48 -10.09
CA ASP A 55 -12.11 12.08 -9.67
C ASP A 55 -10.75 11.43 -9.36
N THR A 56 -10.59 10.94 -8.13
CA THR A 56 -9.35 10.27 -7.70
C THR A 56 -9.28 8.81 -8.18
N LEU A 57 -10.36 8.28 -8.76
CA LEU A 57 -10.57 6.89 -9.16
C LEU A 57 -10.57 5.91 -7.99
N TRP A 58 -10.70 6.43 -6.77
CA TRP A 58 -10.96 5.68 -5.55
C TRP A 58 -12.43 5.77 -5.17
N LEU A 59 -12.95 4.67 -4.64
CA LEU A 59 -14.30 4.60 -4.11
C LEU A 59 -14.25 4.35 -2.61
N SER A 60 -14.89 5.18 -1.80
CA SER A 60 -15.16 4.87 -0.40
C SER A 60 -16.22 3.76 -0.35
N VAL A 61 -15.88 2.59 0.18
CA VAL A 61 -16.77 1.41 0.18
C VAL A 61 -17.41 1.16 1.55
N TYR A 62 -18.62 0.60 1.53
CA TYR A 62 -19.41 0.32 2.72
C TYR A 62 -19.91 -1.13 2.70
N PHE A 63 -19.87 -1.75 3.87
CA PHE A 63 -20.31 -3.13 4.08
C PHE A 63 -21.68 -3.18 4.74
N ALA A 64 -22.31 -4.36 4.69
CA ALA A 64 -23.55 -4.61 5.40
C ALA A 64 -23.35 -4.38 6.91
N GLU A 65 -24.34 -3.80 7.58
CA GLU A 65 -24.25 -3.49 9.03
C GLU A 65 -23.88 -4.72 9.87
N HIS A 66 -24.39 -5.89 9.50
CA HIS A 66 -24.12 -7.15 10.20
C HIS A 66 -22.71 -7.72 9.97
N GLU A 67 -21.99 -7.27 8.93
CA GLU A 67 -20.60 -7.69 8.65
C GLU A 67 -19.57 -6.63 9.04
N ARG A 68 -20.00 -5.35 9.13
CA ARG A 68 -19.10 -4.21 9.34
C ARG A 68 -18.21 -4.39 10.57
N ASP A 69 -18.78 -4.74 11.71
CA ASP A 69 -18.03 -4.85 12.96
C ASP A 69 -16.98 -5.98 12.91
N GLU A 70 -17.29 -7.08 12.23
CA GLU A 70 -16.35 -8.19 12.03
C GLU A 70 -15.21 -7.80 11.07
N ILE A 71 -15.54 -7.10 9.98
CA ILE A 71 -14.56 -6.61 9.01
C ILE A 71 -13.63 -5.60 9.67
N GLU A 72 -14.17 -4.61 10.39
CA GLU A 72 -13.36 -3.61 11.07
C GLU A 72 -12.47 -4.23 12.14
N LEU A 73 -12.99 -5.17 12.93
CA LEU A 73 -12.17 -5.91 13.91
C LEU A 73 -11.04 -6.67 13.22
N SER A 74 -11.31 -7.31 12.09
CA SER A 74 -10.31 -8.04 11.32
C SER A 74 -9.24 -7.12 10.73
N LEU A 75 -9.63 -5.93 10.25
CA LEU A 75 -8.70 -4.91 9.77
C LEU A 75 -7.82 -4.34 10.89
N LYS A 76 -8.39 -4.09 12.08
CA LYS A 76 -7.62 -3.69 13.27
C LYS A 76 -6.61 -4.78 13.66
N ARG A 77 -6.99 -6.05 13.58
CA ARG A 77 -6.08 -7.19 13.81
C ARG A 77 -4.98 -7.30 12.76
N ILE A 78 -5.27 -7.03 11.49
CA ILE A 78 -4.21 -6.93 10.46
C ILE A 78 -3.19 -5.87 10.86
N TYR A 79 -3.66 -4.69 11.29
CA TYR A 79 -2.77 -3.62 11.73
C TYR A 79 -1.89 -4.06 12.92
N THR A 80 -2.46 -4.73 13.92
CA THR A 80 -1.68 -5.22 15.07
C THR A 80 -0.70 -6.31 14.70
N ILE A 81 -1.02 -7.21 13.76
CA ILE A 81 -0.05 -8.22 13.27
C ILE A 81 1.10 -7.56 12.51
N LEU A 82 0.84 -6.49 11.76
CA LEU A 82 1.86 -5.85 10.93
C LEU A 82 2.83 -4.95 11.72
N HIS A 83 2.33 -4.24 12.74
CA HIS A 83 3.10 -3.21 13.46
C HIS A 83 3.34 -3.51 14.94
N VAL A 84 2.55 -4.41 15.52
CA VAL A 84 2.60 -4.78 16.93
C VAL A 84 2.94 -6.26 17.00
N ASP A 85 3.22 -6.82 18.16
CA ASP A 85 3.47 -8.26 18.36
C ASP A 85 2.23 -9.14 18.13
N GLY A 86 1.21 -8.64 17.42
CA GLY A 86 -0.07 -9.30 17.22
C GLY A 86 -1.00 -9.27 18.45
N SER A 87 -0.63 -8.55 19.52
CA SER A 87 -1.48 -8.44 20.71
C SER A 87 -2.80 -7.70 20.44
N ASP A 88 -3.89 -8.27 20.97
CA ASP A 88 -5.22 -7.67 20.93
C ASP A 88 -5.35 -6.45 21.88
N SER A 89 -4.32 -6.14 22.70
CA SER A 89 -4.34 -5.03 23.67
C SER A 89 -4.49 -3.65 23.03
N ALA A 90 -4.05 -3.49 21.77
CA ALA A 90 -4.17 -2.24 21.03
C ALA A 90 -5.55 -2.05 20.38
N LEU A 91 -6.33 -3.11 20.16
CA LEU A 91 -7.58 -3.06 19.40
C LEU A 91 -8.61 -2.03 19.89
N PRO A 92 -8.83 -1.83 21.21
CA PRO A 92 -9.78 -0.83 21.70
C PRO A 92 -9.39 0.61 21.33
N TYR A 93 -8.12 0.84 21.00
CA TYR A 93 -7.56 2.15 20.68
C TYR A 93 -7.41 2.39 19.18
N LEU A 94 -7.77 1.42 18.34
CA LEU A 94 -7.69 1.52 16.90
C LEU A 94 -9.09 1.77 16.32
N ASN A 95 -9.17 2.68 15.37
CA ASN A 95 -10.36 2.95 14.58
C ASN A 95 -10.07 2.75 13.09
N ILE A 96 -11.02 2.18 12.35
CA ILE A 96 -10.98 2.18 10.88
C ILE A 96 -11.71 3.44 10.43
N ASP A 97 -10.97 4.43 9.95
CA ASP A 97 -11.54 5.70 9.51
C ASP A 97 -12.12 5.59 8.09
N SER A 98 -11.45 4.83 7.21
CA SER A 98 -11.93 4.60 5.84
C SER A 98 -11.43 3.28 5.26
N ILE A 99 -12.23 2.76 4.32
CA ILE A 99 -11.91 1.62 3.46
C ILE A 99 -12.19 2.09 2.03
N ASP A 100 -11.12 2.29 1.26
CA ASP A 100 -11.22 2.83 -0.09
C ASP A 100 -10.80 1.77 -1.11
N TYR A 101 -11.53 1.61 -2.20
CA TYR A 101 -11.25 0.68 -3.27
C TYR A 101 -10.77 1.39 -4.53
N CYS A 102 -9.60 0.99 -5.05
CA CYS A 102 -9.05 1.53 -6.27
C CYS A 102 -9.64 0.84 -7.51
N THR A 103 -10.21 1.63 -8.42
CA THR A 103 -10.88 1.09 -9.62
C THR A 103 -9.93 0.84 -10.79
N PHE A 104 -8.80 1.56 -10.84
CA PHE A 104 -7.91 1.59 -12.01
C PHE A 104 -6.68 0.68 -11.88
N GLY A 105 -6.15 0.49 -10.67
CA GLY A 105 -4.89 -0.21 -10.42
C GLY A 105 -4.88 -1.67 -10.91
N ASN A 106 -3.70 -2.21 -11.24
CA ASN A 106 -3.59 -3.57 -11.77
C ASN A 106 -4.11 -4.63 -10.79
N SER A 107 -3.78 -4.48 -9.51
CA SER A 107 -4.24 -5.34 -8.41
C SER A 107 -5.52 -4.84 -7.73
N LYS A 108 -6.10 -3.73 -8.21
CA LYS A 108 -7.26 -3.03 -7.61
C LYS A 108 -7.23 -3.04 -6.08
N PRO A 109 -6.23 -2.40 -5.46
CA PRO A 109 -6.02 -2.49 -4.02
C PRO A 109 -7.15 -1.84 -3.23
N PHE A 110 -7.38 -2.34 -2.01
CA PHE A 110 -8.04 -1.60 -0.96
C PHE A 110 -7.02 -0.79 -0.17
N ARG A 111 -7.34 0.45 0.17
CA ARG A 111 -6.60 1.31 1.09
C ARG A 111 -7.39 1.45 2.37
N ILE A 112 -6.78 1.08 3.49
CA ILE A 112 -7.40 1.09 4.81
C ILE A 112 -6.72 2.17 5.63
N LYS A 113 -7.50 3.14 6.13
CA LYS A 113 -6.99 4.15 7.07
C LYS A 113 -7.27 3.69 8.49
N VAL A 114 -6.20 3.36 9.20
CA VAL A 114 -6.25 2.94 10.61
C VAL A 114 -5.74 4.08 11.48
N ARG A 115 -6.58 4.58 12.38
CA ARG A 115 -6.23 5.68 13.30
C ARG A 115 -6.11 5.16 14.72
N ASN A 116 -5.05 5.57 15.40
CA ASN A 116 -4.90 5.38 16.83
C ASN A 116 -5.55 6.55 17.56
N ILE A 117 -6.63 6.27 18.30
CA ILE A 117 -7.44 7.32 18.94
C ILE A 117 -6.76 7.97 20.15
N LEU A 118 -5.68 7.38 20.67
CA LEU A 118 -4.96 7.93 21.83
C LEU A 118 -4.06 9.12 21.46
N ASN A 119 -3.50 9.11 20.25
CA ASN A 119 -2.57 10.13 19.77
C ASN A 119 -3.01 10.78 18.44
N ASP A 120 -4.16 10.36 17.90
CA ASP A 120 -4.74 10.81 16.64
C ASP A 120 -3.86 10.57 15.40
N ASN A 121 -2.82 9.75 15.52
CA ASN A 121 -1.99 9.35 14.40
C ASN A 121 -2.72 8.29 13.56
N TYR A 122 -2.54 8.35 12.25
CA TYR A 122 -3.07 7.35 11.34
C TYR A 122 -1.98 6.70 10.50
N GLN A 123 -2.21 5.46 10.10
CA GLN A 123 -1.41 4.72 9.14
C GLN A 123 -2.32 4.22 8.03
N LEU A 124 -1.77 4.16 6.81
CA LEU A 124 -2.45 3.58 5.66
C LEU A 124 -1.89 2.18 5.40
N LEU A 125 -2.80 1.23 5.18
CA LEU A 125 -2.49 -0.13 4.77
C LEU A 125 -3.11 -0.40 3.41
N TYR A 126 -2.42 -1.16 2.57
CA TYR A 126 -3.00 -1.65 1.32
C TYR A 126 -3.21 -3.15 1.36
N ILE A 127 -4.44 -3.58 1.06
CA ILE A 127 -4.80 -4.99 0.90
C ILE A 127 -5.01 -5.24 -0.60
N LYS A 128 -4.22 -6.15 -1.14
CA LYS A 128 -4.12 -6.40 -2.58
C LYS A 128 -4.26 -7.89 -2.86
N LYS A 129 -4.70 -8.22 -4.08
CA LYS A 129 -4.45 -9.55 -4.61
C LYS A 129 -2.94 -9.79 -4.67
N ALA A 130 -2.48 -10.91 -4.13
CA ALA A 130 -1.08 -11.26 -4.09
C ALA A 130 -0.56 -11.55 -5.49
N ASP A 131 0.63 -11.04 -5.78
CA ASP A 131 1.32 -11.21 -7.04
C ASP A 131 2.80 -11.44 -6.73
N ALA A 132 3.35 -12.54 -7.25
CA ALA A 132 4.72 -12.94 -6.95
C ALA A 132 5.74 -11.85 -7.31
N SER A 133 5.52 -11.09 -8.40
CA SER A 133 6.46 -10.04 -8.78
C SER A 133 6.45 -8.86 -7.81
N ARG A 134 5.29 -8.51 -7.25
CA ARG A 134 5.21 -7.44 -6.24
C ARG A 134 5.92 -7.90 -4.96
N ILE A 135 5.73 -9.16 -4.57
CA ILE A 135 6.39 -9.73 -3.40
C ILE A 135 7.91 -9.75 -3.58
N TYR A 136 8.42 -10.18 -4.73
CA TYR A 136 9.85 -10.08 -5.04
C TYR A 136 10.33 -8.62 -4.98
N GLY A 137 9.55 -7.68 -5.51
CA GLY A 137 9.84 -6.25 -5.41
C GLY A 137 9.94 -5.78 -3.96
N LEU A 138 8.97 -6.12 -3.11
CA LEU A 138 8.96 -5.77 -1.68
C LEU A 138 10.14 -6.37 -0.92
N GLU A 139 10.50 -7.62 -1.20
CA GLU A 139 11.67 -8.28 -0.61
C GLU A 139 12.97 -7.60 -1.02
N LEU A 140 13.12 -7.27 -2.31
CA LEU A 140 14.28 -6.52 -2.78
C LEU A 140 14.33 -5.13 -2.15
N GLU A 141 13.22 -4.39 -2.14
CA GLU A 141 13.12 -3.08 -1.47
C GLU A 141 13.52 -3.21 0.01
N HIS A 142 13.02 -4.22 0.72
CA HIS A 142 13.34 -4.48 2.12
C HIS A 142 14.83 -4.76 2.36
N MET A 143 15.47 -5.58 1.51
CA MET A 143 16.89 -5.93 1.66
C MET A 143 17.85 -4.77 1.32
N LEU A 144 17.37 -3.82 0.51
CA LEU A 144 18.23 -2.86 -0.18
C LEU A 144 17.99 -1.42 0.24
N SER A 145 16.81 -1.13 0.78
CA SER A 145 16.46 0.14 1.39
C SER A 145 17.03 0.22 2.82
N PRO A 146 17.41 1.43 3.29
CA PRO A 146 17.67 1.63 4.71
C PRO A 146 16.41 1.51 5.58
N ASN A 147 15.22 1.62 4.97
CA ASN A 147 13.94 1.56 5.67
C ASN A 147 13.37 0.14 5.61
N TYR A 148 12.88 -0.33 6.75
CA TYR A 148 12.16 -1.59 6.83
C TYR A 148 10.83 -1.48 6.09
N ILE A 149 10.62 -2.40 5.15
CA ILE A 149 9.32 -2.58 4.49
C ILE A 149 8.50 -3.61 5.27
N HIS A 150 7.33 -3.18 5.75
CA HIS A 150 6.37 -4.03 6.44
C HIS A 150 5.31 -4.53 5.46
N PHE A 151 5.30 -5.84 5.25
CA PHE A 151 4.27 -6.51 4.47
C PHE A 151 4.08 -7.95 4.96
N LEU A 152 2.89 -8.49 4.67
CA LEU A 152 2.45 -9.84 5.00
C LEU A 152 1.77 -10.47 3.79
N VAL A 153 1.89 -11.78 3.67
CA VAL A 153 1.24 -12.54 2.60
C VAL A 153 0.53 -13.72 3.23
N TYR A 154 -0.67 -14.02 2.76
CA TYR A 154 -1.34 -15.28 3.08
C TYR A 154 -2.22 -15.71 1.92
N LYS A 155 -1.95 -16.91 1.39
CA LYS A 155 -2.59 -17.39 0.15
C LYS A 155 -2.50 -16.32 -0.95
N ASP A 156 -3.64 -15.89 -1.50
CA ASP A 156 -3.73 -14.91 -2.58
C ASP A 156 -3.94 -13.47 -2.08
N THR A 157 -3.70 -13.18 -0.80
CA THR A 157 -3.80 -11.83 -0.23
C THR A 157 -2.42 -11.31 0.20
N LEU A 158 -2.10 -10.10 -0.26
CA LEU A 158 -0.93 -9.32 0.14
C LEU A 158 -1.40 -8.11 0.94
N ILE A 159 -0.79 -7.88 2.10
CA ILE A 159 -0.96 -6.66 2.89
C ILE A 159 0.38 -5.95 2.90
N GLU A 160 0.41 -4.68 2.51
CA GLU A 160 1.61 -3.85 2.57
C GLU A 160 1.31 -2.51 3.24
N GLU A 161 2.27 -2.02 4.02
CA GLU A 161 2.20 -0.69 4.60
C GLU A 161 2.35 0.38 3.53
N HIS A 162 1.65 1.50 3.69
CA HIS A 162 1.90 2.69 2.89
C HIS A 162 3.24 3.33 3.23
N ILE A 163 4.02 3.66 2.21
CA ILE A 163 5.23 4.46 2.35
C ILE A 163 4.81 5.93 2.35
N SER A 164 4.98 6.61 3.49
CA SER A 164 4.66 8.02 3.66
C SER A 164 5.64 8.93 2.91
N GLY A 165 5.11 10.00 2.32
CA GLY A 165 5.86 11.13 1.76
C GLY A 165 5.18 11.72 0.53
N ILE A 166 5.88 12.61 -0.18
CA ILE A 166 5.32 13.29 -1.36
C ILE A 166 5.73 12.53 -2.63
N PRO A 167 4.79 12.10 -3.49
CA PRO A 167 5.14 11.50 -4.77
C PRO A 167 6.05 12.42 -5.59
N GLY A 168 7.08 11.85 -6.22
CA GLY A 168 8.14 12.61 -6.85
C GLY A 168 7.66 13.53 -7.97
N ASP A 169 6.65 13.12 -8.74
CA ASP A 169 6.02 13.97 -9.75
C ASP A 169 5.28 15.16 -9.13
N VAL A 170 4.47 14.94 -8.09
CA VAL A 170 3.80 16.03 -7.35
C VAL A 170 4.82 16.97 -6.72
N PHE A 171 5.92 16.43 -6.17
CA PHE A 171 7.00 17.24 -5.62
C PHE A 171 7.65 18.13 -6.69
N LEU A 172 7.94 17.55 -7.85
CA LEU A 172 8.54 18.27 -8.98
C LEU A 172 7.63 19.40 -9.46
N GLU A 173 6.33 19.18 -9.54
CA GLU A 173 5.36 20.16 -10.03
C GLU A 173 5.06 21.27 -9.01
N LYS A 174 4.80 20.91 -7.75
CA LYS A 174 4.27 21.85 -6.75
C LYS A 174 5.32 22.45 -5.81
N HIS A 175 6.48 21.83 -5.67
CA HIS A 175 7.44 22.19 -4.61
C HIS A 175 8.85 22.51 -5.11
N LEU A 176 9.30 21.92 -6.22
CA LEU A 176 10.69 22.06 -6.68
C LEU A 176 11.11 23.52 -6.88
N ASP A 177 10.26 24.35 -7.49
CA ASP A 177 10.62 25.73 -7.79
C ASP A 177 10.88 26.58 -6.54
N ALA A 178 10.16 26.30 -5.46
CA ALA A 178 10.31 26.96 -4.17
C ALA A 178 11.55 26.49 -3.38
N CYS A 179 12.17 25.37 -3.75
CA CYS A 179 13.35 24.86 -3.08
C CYS A 179 14.59 25.75 -3.29
N SER A 180 15.42 25.84 -2.26
CA SER A 180 16.72 26.51 -2.37
C SER A 180 17.63 25.78 -3.37
N ILE A 181 18.65 26.47 -3.88
CA ILE A 181 19.67 25.85 -4.75
C ILE A 181 20.38 24.69 -4.03
N GLN A 182 20.55 24.79 -2.71
CA GLN A 182 21.15 23.74 -1.90
C GLN A 182 20.25 22.49 -1.84
N ASP A 183 18.95 22.67 -1.63
CA ASP A 183 17.99 21.56 -1.59
C ASP A 183 17.85 20.89 -2.95
N LYS A 184 17.83 21.67 -4.04
CA LYS A 184 17.85 21.15 -5.42
C LYS A 184 19.08 20.28 -5.68
N LYS A 185 20.26 20.69 -5.18
CA LYS A 185 21.50 19.89 -5.28
C LYS A 185 21.44 18.61 -4.44
N ALA A 186 20.89 18.67 -3.23
CA ALA A 186 20.71 17.51 -2.36
C ALA A 186 19.75 16.50 -2.99
N LEU A 187 18.60 16.98 -3.50
CA LEU A 187 17.62 16.19 -4.23
C LEU A 187 18.26 15.49 -5.44
N ALA A 188 18.99 16.22 -6.28
CA ALA A 188 19.68 15.65 -7.43
C ALA A 188 20.67 14.54 -7.03
N LYS A 189 21.40 14.75 -5.92
CA LYS A 189 22.33 13.75 -5.40
C LYS A 189 21.60 12.49 -4.91
N GLU A 190 20.50 12.64 -4.17
CA GLU A 190 19.71 11.48 -3.71
C GLU A 190 19.02 10.77 -4.86
N PHE A 191 18.53 11.49 -5.86
CA PHE A 191 17.94 10.90 -7.07
C PHE A 191 18.97 10.09 -7.89
N VAL A 192 20.21 10.56 -8.02
CA VAL A 192 21.29 9.77 -8.66
C VAL A 192 21.55 8.50 -7.86
N LYS A 193 21.72 8.60 -6.53
CA LYS A 193 21.90 7.42 -5.66
C LYS A 193 20.72 6.46 -5.72
N PHE A 194 19.50 6.96 -5.85
CA PHE A 194 18.29 6.17 -5.99
C PHE A 194 18.30 5.41 -7.31
N ASN A 195 18.55 6.09 -8.45
CA ASN A 195 18.64 5.44 -9.76
C ASN A 195 19.75 4.38 -9.82
N GLU A 196 20.93 4.68 -9.31
CA GLU A 196 22.02 3.71 -9.23
C GLU A 196 21.61 2.48 -8.41
N ARG A 197 20.95 2.69 -7.25
CA ARG A 197 20.41 1.60 -6.44
C ARG A 197 19.36 0.80 -7.21
N CYS A 198 18.43 1.45 -7.90
CA CYS A 198 17.37 0.75 -8.61
C CYS A 198 17.87 -0.02 -9.84
N PHE A 199 18.78 0.57 -10.61
CA PHE A 199 19.34 -0.04 -11.83
C PHE A 199 20.25 -1.23 -11.51
N VAL A 200 21.04 -1.14 -10.43
CA VAL A 200 21.89 -2.25 -9.96
C VAL A 200 21.06 -3.36 -9.30
N ARG A 201 19.86 -3.04 -8.79
CA ARG A 201 19.12 -3.92 -7.87
C ARG A 201 17.73 -4.37 -8.34
N LEU A 202 17.37 -4.09 -9.60
CA LEU A 202 16.13 -4.56 -10.24
C LEU A 202 14.86 -4.30 -9.40
N LEU A 203 14.77 -3.13 -8.76
CA LEU A 203 13.57 -2.73 -8.03
C LEU A 203 12.40 -2.61 -9.02
N GLY A 204 11.24 -3.18 -8.66
CA GLY A 204 10.08 -3.40 -9.54
C GLY A 204 9.43 -2.13 -10.09
N ASP A 205 8.25 -2.26 -10.74
CA ASP A 205 7.48 -1.22 -11.48
C ASP A 205 7.83 0.23 -11.05
N MET A 206 8.81 0.84 -11.73
CA MET A 206 9.30 2.17 -11.39
C MET A 206 8.52 3.22 -12.19
N ARG A 207 7.58 3.88 -11.54
CA ARG A 207 6.84 5.03 -12.07
C ARG A 207 7.24 6.28 -11.29
N SER A 208 7.06 7.46 -11.90
CA SER A 208 7.43 8.75 -11.29
C SER A 208 6.84 8.94 -9.89
N TYR A 209 5.60 8.53 -9.69
CA TYR A 209 4.90 8.61 -8.41
C TYR A 209 5.34 7.56 -7.37
N ASN A 210 6.14 6.55 -7.76
CA ASN A 210 6.66 5.54 -6.83
C ASN A 210 7.93 5.99 -6.11
N TYR A 211 8.58 7.06 -6.58
CA TYR A 211 9.63 7.73 -5.82
C TYR A 211 8.97 8.69 -4.84
N VAL A 212 9.25 8.52 -3.55
CA VAL A 212 8.62 9.28 -2.48
C VAL A 212 9.68 10.14 -1.79
N MET A 213 9.41 11.44 -1.70
CA MET A 213 10.23 12.48 -1.07
C MET A 213 9.91 12.68 0.40
#